data_AF-A0A2D0IFY4-F1
#
_entry.id   AF-A0A2D0IFY4-F1
#
_cell.length_a   1.000
_cell.length_b   1.000
_cell.length_c   1.000
_cell.angle_alpha   90.00
_cell.angle_beta   90.00
_cell.angle_gamma   90.00
#
_symmetry.space_group_name_H-M   'P 1'
#
loop_
_entity.id
_entity.type
_entity.pdbx_description
1 polymer ?
#
loop_
_entity_poly.entity_id
_entity_poly.type
_entity_poly.pdbx_seq_one_letter_code
_entity_poly.pdbx_strand_id
1 'polypeptide(L)'
;MLESLRPRTSTDLASLGRMTQSQPISELLPSKLSESILLSLALDLRRVELMVKGGAESTESLSVAMCLVFKYIELLLSPEVARKFSVQEDDLFQAIQILSITVEREIVTRIIGVSDQSGDDYFLASLKNIRV
;
A
#
# COMPACT_ATOMS: atom_id res chain seq x y z
N MET A 1 9.91 23.05 -5.80
CA MET A 1 9.52 23.00 -4.37
C MET A 1 8.74 21.72 -4.16
N LEU A 2 9.16 20.82 -3.27
CA LEU A 2 8.44 19.57 -2.97
C LEU A 2 7.18 19.81 -2.10
N GLU A 3 7.09 20.97 -1.45
CA GLU A 3 5.97 21.35 -0.59
C GLU A 3 4.63 21.40 -1.33
N SER A 4 4.64 21.69 -2.63
CA SER A 4 3.41 21.68 -3.45
C SER A 4 2.84 20.27 -3.65
N LEU A 5 3.65 19.22 -3.45
CA LEU A 5 3.24 17.81 -3.53
C LEU A 5 2.70 17.29 -2.20
N ARG A 6 2.65 18.13 -1.14
CA ARG A 6 2.22 17.67 0.18
C ARG A 6 0.72 17.32 0.17
N PRO A 7 0.34 16.06 0.40
CA PRO A 7 -1.06 15.68 0.52
C PRO A 7 -1.68 16.33 1.75
N ARG A 8 -2.93 16.80 1.61
CA ARG A 8 -3.69 17.41 2.72
C ARG A 8 -4.79 16.51 3.27
N THR A 9 -5.09 15.44 2.55
CA THR A 9 -6.21 14.54 2.81
C THR A 9 -5.69 13.11 2.80
N SER A 10 -6.21 12.30 3.72
CA SER A 10 -6.06 10.84 3.68
C SER A 10 -6.75 10.24 2.48
N THR A 11 -6.40 9.00 2.18
CA THR A 11 -7.07 8.20 1.16
C THR A 11 -8.53 7.99 1.56
N ASP A 12 -9.46 8.34 0.67
CA ASP A 12 -10.87 8.02 0.87
C ASP A 12 -11.09 6.51 0.74
N LEU A 13 -11.36 5.84 1.86
CA LEU A 13 -11.60 4.41 1.91
C LEU A 13 -12.79 3.98 1.03
N ALA A 14 -13.81 4.83 0.86
CA ALA A 14 -14.93 4.52 -0.01
C ALA A 14 -14.52 4.52 -1.49
N SER A 15 -13.69 5.48 -1.90
CA SER A 15 -13.10 5.52 -3.25
C SER A 15 -12.19 4.32 -3.50
N LEU A 16 -11.35 3.99 -2.53
CA LEU A 16 -10.47 2.83 -2.61
C LEU A 16 -11.25 1.51 -2.66
N GLY A 17 -12.33 1.40 -1.89
CA GLY A 17 -13.27 0.27 -1.93
C GLY A 17 -13.91 0.10 -3.30
N ARG A 18 -14.31 1.19 -3.96
CA ARG A 18 -14.85 1.12 -5.33
C ARG A 18 -13.79 0.68 -6.34
N MET A 19 -12.56 1.19 -6.23
CA MET A 19 -11.46 0.79 -7.12
C MET A 19 -11.12 -0.69 -6.97
N THR A 20 -10.99 -1.17 -5.73
CA THR A 20 -10.67 -2.57 -5.40
C THR A 20 -11.76 -3.57 -5.79
N GLN A 21 -13.02 -3.13 -5.98
CA GLN A 21 -14.12 -3.98 -6.43
C GLN A 21 -14.27 -4.02 -7.96
N SER A 22 -13.84 -2.97 -8.67
CA SER A 22 -14.15 -2.77 -10.10
C SER A 22 -12.96 -2.96 -11.03
N GLN A 23 -11.74 -2.85 -10.51
CA GLN A 23 -10.52 -2.91 -11.32
C GLN A 23 -9.71 -4.16 -11.01
N PRO A 24 -9.03 -4.74 -12.02
CA PRO A 24 -8.05 -5.78 -11.75
C PRO A 24 -6.89 -5.19 -10.95
N ILE A 25 -6.29 -5.98 -10.05
CA ILE A 25 -5.23 -5.49 -9.16
C ILE A 25 -4.01 -4.94 -9.91
N SER A 26 -3.77 -5.38 -11.14
CA SER A 26 -2.71 -4.82 -11.97
C SER A 26 -2.83 -3.31 -12.09
N GLU A 27 -4.05 -2.75 -12.00
CA GLU A 27 -4.35 -1.32 -12.01
C GLU A 27 -4.30 -0.66 -10.62
N LEU A 28 -4.15 -1.46 -9.56
CA LEU A 28 -4.04 -0.99 -8.19
C LEU A 28 -2.58 -0.93 -7.73
N LEU A 29 -1.66 -1.56 -8.46
CA LEU A 29 -0.22 -1.50 -8.22
C LEU A 29 0.27 -0.05 -8.13
N PRO A 30 1.27 0.25 -7.27
CA PRO A 30 1.76 1.61 -7.09
C PRO A 30 2.09 2.33 -8.40
N SER A 31 2.68 1.66 -9.38
CA SER A 31 2.99 2.28 -10.69
C SER A 31 1.76 2.75 -11.47
N LYS A 32 0.58 2.18 -11.21
CA LYS A 32 -0.69 2.49 -11.90
C LYS A 32 -1.56 3.50 -11.17
N LEU A 33 -1.30 3.71 -9.88
CA LEU A 33 -2.06 4.66 -9.09
C LEU A 33 -1.83 6.10 -9.57
N SER A 34 -2.89 6.89 -9.58
CA SER A 34 -2.77 8.33 -9.82
C SER A 34 -1.91 8.99 -8.74
N GLU A 35 -1.25 10.09 -9.08
CA GLU A 35 -0.35 10.81 -8.16
C GLU A 35 -1.06 11.22 -6.86
N SER A 36 -2.31 11.70 -6.95
CA SER A 36 -3.10 12.08 -5.77
C SER A 36 -3.35 10.90 -4.83
N ILE A 37 -3.63 9.72 -5.37
CA ILE A 37 -3.84 8.50 -4.58
C ILE A 37 -2.51 8.04 -3.96
N LEU A 38 -1.41 8.04 -4.72
CA LEU A 38 -0.09 7.67 -4.19
C LEU A 38 0.33 8.55 -3.02
N LEU A 39 0.19 9.87 -3.17
CA LEU A 39 0.56 10.81 -2.12
C LEU A 39 -0.33 10.65 -0.88
N SER A 40 -1.64 10.48 -1.07
CA SER A 40 -2.57 10.24 0.05
C SER A 40 -2.27 8.92 0.77
N LEU A 41 -1.96 7.87 0.00
CA LEU A 41 -1.58 6.56 0.52
C LEU A 41 -0.25 6.62 1.28
N ALA A 42 0.74 7.35 0.77
CA ALA A 42 2.02 7.56 1.46
C ALA A 42 1.84 8.28 2.80
N LEU A 43 0.94 9.28 2.86
CA LEU A 43 0.58 9.94 4.11
C LEU A 43 0.00 8.96 5.12
N ASP A 44 -0.98 8.15 4.69
CA ASP A 44 -1.62 7.16 5.55
C ASP A 44 -0.61 6.11 6.05
N LEU A 45 0.22 5.57 5.16
CA LEU A 45 1.26 4.58 5.52
C LEU A 45 2.30 5.17 6.48
N ARG A 46 2.68 6.43 6.30
CA ARG A 46 3.59 7.11 7.23
C ARG A 46 2.98 7.28 8.62
N ARG A 47 1.67 7.53 8.72
CA ARG A 47 0.95 7.60 10.00
C ARG A 47 0.90 6.23 10.68
N VAL A 48 0.65 5.17 9.93
CA VAL A 48 0.73 3.79 10.44
C VAL A 48 2.11 3.49 11.00
N GLU A 49 3.18 3.83 10.28
CA GLU A 49 4.56 3.62 10.74
C GLU A 49 4.86 4.35 12.06
N LEU A 50 4.41 5.61 12.18
CA LEU A 50 4.58 6.40 13.40
C LEU A 50 3.80 5.82 14.58
N MET A 51 2.59 5.32 14.33
CA MET A 51 1.79 4.63 15.33
C MET A 51 2.49 3.37 15.87
N VAL A 52 3.01 2.53 14.96
CA VAL A 52 3.71 1.28 15.31
C VAL A 52 4.99 1.57 16.10
N LYS A 53 5.70 2.66 15.79
CA LYS A 53 6.92 3.08 16.50
C LYS A 53 6.66 3.74 17.86
N GLY A 54 5.43 3.75 18.35
CA GLY A 54 5.08 4.33 19.65
C GLY A 54 5.07 5.87 19.64
N GLY A 55 4.89 6.49 18.47
CA GLY A 55 4.69 7.93 18.36
C GLY A 55 3.44 8.37 19.12
N ALA A 56 3.60 9.40 19.96
CA ALA A 56 2.48 9.99 20.68
C ALA A 56 1.44 10.52 19.67
N GLU A 57 0.18 10.11 19.86
CA GLU A 57 -1.01 10.58 19.12
C GLU A 57 -1.20 10.05 17.69
N SER A 58 -1.53 8.77 17.57
CA SER A 58 -2.18 8.27 16.35
C SER A 58 -3.51 7.62 16.68
N THR A 59 -4.58 8.40 16.64
CA THR A 59 -5.97 7.91 16.50
C THR A 59 -6.31 7.56 15.05
N GLU A 60 -5.28 7.40 14.20
CA GLU A 60 -5.42 7.26 12.76
C GLU A 60 -5.81 5.82 12.40
N SER A 61 -6.64 5.68 11.38
CA SER A 61 -7.21 4.39 10.99
C SER A 61 -6.23 3.58 10.15
N LEU A 62 -5.94 2.34 10.56
CA LEU A 62 -5.21 1.34 9.77
C LEU A 62 -6.00 0.82 8.57
N SER A 63 -7.30 1.13 8.46
CA SER A 63 -8.22 0.43 7.55
C SER A 63 -7.81 0.51 6.08
N VAL A 64 -7.25 1.64 5.63
CA VAL A 64 -6.80 1.82 4.24
C VAL A 64 -5.62 0.89 3.92
N ALA A 65 -4.58 0.93 4.76
CA ALA A 65 -3.39 0.11 4.59
C ALA A 65 -3.75 -1.39 4.66
N MET A 66 -4.56 -1.78 5.64
CA MET A 66 -5.03 -3.16 5.79
C MET A 66 -5.87 -3.61 4.59
N CYS A 67 -6.80 -2.78 4.10
CA CYS A 67 -7.64 -3.11 2.96
C CYS A 67 -6.82 -3.42 1.71
N LEU A 68 -5.82 -2.57 1.41
CA LEU A 68 -4.93 -2.78 0.27
C LEU A 68 -4.08 -4.03 0.44
N VAL A 69 -3.43 -4.19 1.59
CA VAL A 69 -2.59 -5.35 1.87
C VAL A 69 -3.39 -6.65 1.77
N PHE A 70 -4.57 -6.72 2.38
CA PHE A 70 -5.42 -7.92 2.28
C PHE A 70 -5.84 -8.20 0.84
N LYS A 71 -6.16 -7.15 0.06
CA LYS A 71 -6.46 -7.33 -1.35
C LYS A 71 -5.26 -7.89 -2.10
N TYR A 72 -4.07 -7.33 -1.92
CA TYR A 72 -2.85 -7.86 -2.56
C TYR A 72 -2.55 -9.30 -2.17
N ILE A 73 -2.69 -9.65 -0.89
CA ILE A 73 -2.50 -11.01 -0.39
C ILE A 73 -3.52 -11.96 -1.04
N GLU A 74 -4.80 -11.60 -1.09
CA GLU A 74 -5.87 -12.39 -1.72
C GLU A 74 -5.53 -12.80 -3.16
N LEU A 75 -4.80 -11.98 -3.89
CA LEU A 75 -4.42 -12.23 -5.30
C LEU A 75 -3.17 -13.07 -5.47
N LEU A 76 -2.29 -13.05 -4.48
CA LEU A 76 -1.14 -13.94 -4.45
C LEU A 76 -1.53 -15.37 -4.06
N LEU A 77 -2.69 -15.51 -3.41
CA LEU A 77 -3.27 -16.79 -3.06
C LEU A 77 -4.07 -17.39 -4.22
N SER A 78 -4.02 -18.72 -4.33
CA SER A 78 -4.98 -19.44 -5.18
C SER A 78 -6.41 -19.22 -4.69
N PRO A 79 -7.43 -19.22 -5.58
CA PRO A 79 -8.83 -18.97 -5.22
C PRO A 79 -9.39 -19.88 -4.10
N GLU A 80 -8.86 -21.09 -3.98
CA GLU A 80 -9.22 -22.04 -2.93
C GLU A 80 -8.67 -21.65 -1.55
N VAL A 81 -7.50 -21.03 -1.50
CA VAL A 81 -6.81 -20.58 -0.27
C VAL A 81 -7.34 -19.20 0.18
N ALA A 82 -7.68 -18.33 -0.78
CA ALA A 82 -8.24 -17.00 -0.53
C ALA A 82 -9.55 -17.02 0.29
N ARG A 83 -10.30 -18.13 0.30
CA ARG A 83 -11.58 -18.23 1.04
C ARG A 83 -11.40 -18.32 2.56
N LYS A 84 -10.24 -18.76 3.05
CA LYS A 84 -9.91 -18.87 4.48
C LYS A 84 -8.40 -18.74 4.66
N PHE A 85 -7.89 -17.52 4.60
CA PHE A 85 -6.50 -17.24 4.91
C PHE A 85 -6.38 -16.56 6.27
N SER A 86 -5.25 -16.75 6.95
CA SER A 86 -4.99 -16.18 8.27
C SER A 86 -3.59 -15.58 8.27
N VAL A 87 -3.51 -14.26 8.29
CA VAL A 87 -2.24 -13.54 8.35
C VAL A 87 -1.91 -13.27 9.82
N GLN A 88 -0.71 -13.63 10.26
CA GLN A 88 -0.23 -13.24 11.58
C GLN A 88 -0.03 -11.72 11.64
N GLU A 89 -0.11 -11.14 12.82
CA GLU A 89 0.02 -9.69 12.99
C GLU A 89 1.39 -9.18 12.50
N ASP A 90 2.49 -9.88 12.80
CA ASP A 90 3.83 -9.55 12.33
C ASP A 90 3.95 -9.58 10.80
N ASP A 91 3.35 -10.59 10.17
CA ASP A 91 3.30 -10.77 8.71
C ASP A 91 2.51 -9.62 8.05
N LEU A 92 1.40 -9.20 8.67
CA LEU A 92 0.60 -8.05 8.22
C LEU A 92 1.39 -6.76 8.31
N PHE A 93 2.12 -6.53 9.41
CA PHE A 93 2.98 -5.35 9.54
C PHE A 93 4.11 -5.35 8.53
N GLN A 94 4.73 -6.49 8.27
CA GLN A 94 5.75 -6.62 7.23
C GLN A 94 5.17 -6.28 5.84
N ALA A 95 3.96 -6.75 5.53
CA ALA A 95 3.27 -6.42 4.28
C ALA A 95 3.03 -4.91 4.14
N ILE A 96 2.58 -4.25 5.21
CA ILE A 96 2.35 -2.80 5.23
C ILE A 96 3.67 -2.04 5.02
N GLN A 97 4.77 -2.50 5.65
CA GLN A 97 6.10 -1.89 5.43
C GLN A 97 6.58 -2.04 4.00
N ILE A 98 6.40 -3.22 3.40
CA ILE A 98 6.72 -3.46 1.99
C ILE A 98 5.92 -2.50 1.10
N LEU A 99 4.61 -2.36 1.34
CA LEU A 99 3.77 -1.41 0.61
C LEU A 99 4.26 0.04 0.77
N SER A 100 4.63 0.46 1.99
CA SER A 100 5.18 1.80 2.26
C SER A 100 6.43 2.07 1.43
N ILE A 101 7.39 1.14 1.42
CA ILE A 101 8.64 1.28 0.68
C ILE A 101 8.36 1.37 -0.83
N THR A 102 7.47 0.54 -1.36
CA THR A 102 7.15 0.57 -2.80
C THR A 102 6.46 1.86 -3.19
N VAL A 103 5.50 2.36 -2.39
CA VAL A 103 4.82 3.63 -2.64
C VAL A 103 5.80 4.80 -2.60
N GLU A 104 6.70 4.85 -1.62
CA GLU A 104 7.74 5.88 -1.52
C GLU A 104 8.68 5.85 -2.73
N ARG A 105 9.13 4.66 -3.14
CA ARG A 105 9.98 4.50 -4.33
C ARG A 105 9.29 4.99 -5.59
N GLU A 106 8.02 4.64 -5.80
CA GLU A 106 7.26 5.09 -6.96
C GLU A 106 7.12 6.62 -6.98
N ILE A 107 6.81 7.25 -5.84
CA ILE A 107 6.76 8.72 -5.73
C ILE A 107 8.12 9.33 -6.09
N VAL A 108 9.21 8.80 -5.55
CA VAL A 108 10.57 9.26 -5.85
C VAL A 108 10.87 9.11 -7.34
N THR A 109 10.56 7.95 -7.94
CA THR A 109 10.73 7.68 -9.37
C THR A 109 9.99 8.71 -10.23
N ARG A 110 8.75 9.07 -9.88
CA ARG A 110 7.98 10.11 -10.61
C ARG A 110 8.59 11.49 -10.47
N ILE A 111 9.10 11.84 -9.30
CA ILE A 111 9.75 13.14 -9.04
C ILE A 111 11.06 13.26 -9.82
N ILE A 112 11.90 12.23 -9.80
CA ILE A 112 13.24 12.27 -10.41
C ILE A 112 13.22 11.89 -11.90
N GLY A 113 12.17 11.24 -12.38
CA GLY A 113 12.04 10.77 -13.77
C GLY A 113 12.91 9.55 -14.10
N VAL A 114 13.34 8.79 -13.10
CA VAL A 114 14.21 7.60 -13.26
C VAL A 114 13.53 6.38 -12.65
N SER A 115 13.27 5.39 -13.49
CA SER A 115 12.63 4.12 -13.12
C SER A 115 13.53 2.95 -13.51
N ASP A 116 13.62 1.94 -12.65
CA ASP A 116 14.20 0.64 -12.97
C ASP A 116 13.18 -0.33 -13.59
N GLN A 117 11.93 0.12 -13.78
CA GLN A 117 10.78 -0.65 -14.28
C GLN A 117 10.43 -1.92 -13.49
N SER A 118 11.01 -2.11 -12.30
CA SER A 118 10.92 -3.35 -11.52
C SER A 118 10.19 -3.20 -10.19
N GLY A 119 9.72 -1.99 -9.86
CA GLY A 119 9.09 -1.69 -8.57
C GLY A 119 7.90 -2.58 -8.22
N ASP A 120 7.02 -2.83 -9.19
CA ASP A 120 5.84 -3.68 -8.98
C ASP A 120 6.21 -5.17 -8.87
N ASP A 121 7.19 -5.63 -9.66
CA ASP A 121 7.68 -7.02 -9.60
C ASP A 121 8.35 -7.28 -8.25
N TYR A 122 9.17 -6.34 -7.77
CA TYR A 122 9.75 -6.39 -6.43
C TYR A 122 8.67 -6.46 -5.36
N PHE A 123 7.65 -5.60 -5.45
CA PHE A 123 6.54 -5.58 -4.50
C PHE A 123 5.81 -6.92 -4.42
N LEU A 124 5.40 -7.47 -5.57
CA LEU A 124 4.70 -8.75 -5.62
C LEU A 124 5.59 -9.91 -5.16
N ALA A 125 6.88 -9.91 -5.50
CA ALA A 125 7.82 -10.91 -5.04
C ALA A 125 8.05 -10.84 -3.52
N SER A 126 8.15 -9.64 -2.95
CA SER A 126 8.30 -9.43 -1.52
C SER A 126 7.05 -9.89 -0.75
N LEU A 127 5.85 -9.59 -1.26
CA LEU A 127 4.61 -10.03 -0.63
C LEU A 127 4.42 -11.56 -0.68
N LYS A 128 4.91 -12.27 -1.70
CA LYS A 128 4.85 -13.74 -1.77
C LYS A 128 5.63 -14.45 -0.66
N ASN A 129 6.60 -13.76 -0.05
CA ASN A 129 7.39 -14.33 1.05
C ASN A 129 6.68 -14.21 2.42
N ILE A 130 5.53 -13.52 2.47
CA ILE A 130 4.72 -13.38 3.67
C ILE A 130 3.97 -14.68 3.88
N ARG A 131 3.98 -15.20 5.11
CA ARG A 131 3.29 -16.44 5.45
C ARG A 131 1.82 -16.15 5.63
N VAL A 132 0.98 -16.89 4.91
CA VAL A 132 -0.48 -16.69 4.84
C VAL A 132 -1.21 -18.01 5.05
#